data_AF-A0A3G2L6Z5-F1
#
_entry.id   AF-A0A3G2L6Z5-F1
#
_cell.length_a   1.000
_cell.length_b   1.000
_cell.length_c   1.000
_cell.angle_alpha   90.00
_cell.angle_beta   90.00
_cell.angle_gamma   90.00
#
_symmetry.space_group_name_H-M   'P 1'
#
loop_
_entity.id
_entity.type
_entity.pdbx_description
1 polymer ?
#
loop_
_entity_poly.entity_id
_entity_poly.type
_entity_poly.pdbx_seq_one_letter_code
_entity_poly.pdbx_strand_id
1 'polypeptide(L)'
;MDNFEKHIRENLEQFDEHRADRSKMWAEIEQKLSNEQKKVIPLWRRSIIQVAAAVLLLIGLSGIIGITFYGNNQTGSNTFVSQELNDIDTHYQGLVAYQVNLIKENKQLSEAEKTEFLSFMDDLDREYDELKIEMRNNLDNELLLEAIIANYKKRIELIENLLRQLNESKIKEEDYGYTL
;
A
#
# COMPACT_ATOMS: atom_id res chain seq x y z
N MET A 1 10.60 90.65 -59.23
CA MET A 1 10.16 89.96 -57.99
C MET A 1 8.66 89.90 -58.01
N ASP A 2 8.09 88.77 -57.57
CA ASP A 2 6.64 88.53 -57.54
C ASP A 2 5.98 89.40 -56.44
N ASN A 3 4.75 89.86 -56.67
CA ASN A 3 4.02 90.73 -55.74
C ASN A 3 3.80 90.04 -54.38
N PHE A 4 3.69 88.72 -54.38
CA PHE A 4 3.56 87.90 -53.18
C PHE A 4 4.81 87.97 -52.29
N GLU A 5 5.99 87.94 -52.90
CA GLU A 5 7.26 87.98 -52.16
C GLU A 5 7.44 89.32 -51.45
N LYS A 6 7.04 90.42 -52.11
CA LYS A 6 7.07 91.76 -51.52
C LYS A 6 6.13 91.85 -50.30
N HIS A 7 4.93 91.30 -50.42
CA HIS A 7 3.94 91.32 -49.33
C HIS A 7 4.39 90.50 -48.11
N ILE A 8 4.99 89.33 -48.31
CA ILE A 8 5.53 88.51 -47.21
C ILE A 8 6.67 89.24 -46.49
N ARG A 9 7.58 89.90 -47.24
CA ARG A 9 8.71 90.63 -46.66
C ARG A 9 8.28 91.86 -45.88
N GLU A 10 7.31 92.62 -46.37
CA GLU A 10 6.80 93.84 -45.70
C GLU A 10 6.03 93.53 -44.42
N ASN A 11 5.42 92.34 -44.31
CA ASN A 11 4.63 91.95 -43.14
C ASN A 11 5.33 90.91 -42.27
N LEU A 12 6.62 90.63 -42.48
CA LEU A 12 7.37 89.57 -41.78
C LEU A 12 7.30 89.72 -40.25
N GLU A 13 7.35 90.96 -39.75
CA GLU A 13 7.28 91.27 -38.32
C GLU A 13 5.92 90.89 -37.71
N GLN A 14 4.83 90.92 -38.48
CA GLN A 14 3.50 90.50 -38.01
C GLN A 14 3.39 88.97 -37.85
N PHE A 15 4.28 88.20 -38.49
CA PHE A 15 4.30 86.74 -38.38
C PHE A 15 5.12 86.24 -37.17
N ASP A 16 5.96 87.08 -36.57
CA ASP A 16 6.86 86.68 -35.47
C ASP A 16 6.30 87.02 -34.07
N GLU A 17 5.08 87.55 -33.98
CA GLU A 17 4.44 87.99 -32.72
C GLU A 17 4.12 86.82 -31.77
N HIS A 18 3.80 85.63 -32.31
CA HIS A 18 3.36 84.48 -31.53
C HIS A 18 4.18 83.23 -31.85
N ARG A 19 5.28 83.02 -31.12
CA ARG A 19 6.01 81.74 -31.16
C ARG A 19 5.32 80.72 -30.25
N ALA A 20 4.99 79.56 -30.79
CA ALA A 20 4.42 78.47 -29.99
C ALA A 20 5.35 78.10 -28.83
N ASP A 21 4.83 78.16 -27.60
CA ASP A 21 5.56 77.76 -26.41
C ASP A 21 5.69 76.23 -26.38
N ARG A 22 6.84 75.75 -26.90
CA ARG A 22 7.15 74.32 -26.93
C ARG A 22 7.11 73.70 -25.54
N SER A 23 7.49 74.43 -24.49
CA SER A 23 7.52 73.89 -23.13
C SER A 23 6.10 73.56 -22.64
N LYS A 24 5.14 74.46 -22.90
CA LYS A 24 3.73 74.27 -22.58
C LYS A 24 3.12 73.10 -23.35
N MET A 25 3.40 72.99 -24.65
CA MET A 25 2.90 71.87 -25.46
C MET A 25 3.46 70.52 -24.99
N TRP A 26 4.75 70.46 -24.67
CA TRP A 26 5.35 69.23 -24.13
C TRP A 26 4.80 68.86 -22.76
N ALA A 27 4.54 69.84 -21.89
CA ALA A 27 3.92 69.61 -20.59
C ALA A 27 2.51 69.01 -20.72
N GLU A 28 1.69 69.48 -21.67
CA GLU A 28 0.37 68.90 -21.93
C GLU A 28 0.44 67.47 -22.50
N ILE A 29 1.44 67.17 -23.34
CA ILE A 29 1.66 65.83 -23.88
C ILE A 29 2.07 64.87 -22.75
N GLU A 30 3.00 65.28 -21.89
CA GLU A 30 3.48 64.48 -20.76
C GLU A 30 2.35 64.19 -19.75
N GLN A 31 1.50 65.18 -19.49
CA GLN A 31 0.31 65.01 -18.65
C GLN A 31 -0.67 63.99 -19.24
N LYS A 32 -0.85 63.97 -20.56
CA LYS A 32 -1.73 63.01 -21.24
C LYS A 32 -1.15 61.59 -21.30
N LEU A 33 0.17 61.43 -21.32
CA LEU A 33 0.83 60.13 -21.30
C LEU A 33 0.91 59.49 -19.90
N SER A 34 1.01 60.30 -18.84
CA SER A 34 1.23 59.79 -17.47
C SER A 34 0.02 59.06 -16.85
N ASN A 35 -1.16 59.04 -17.50
CA ASN A 35 -2.39 58.51 -16.91
C ASN A 35 -2.71 57.04 -17.23
N GLU A 36 -1.89 56.35 -18.01
CA GLU A 36 -2.08 54.91 -18.29
C GLU A 36 -1.19 54.06 -17.36
N GLN A 37 -1.40 54.15 -16.04
CA GLN A 37 -0.83 53.15 -15.13
C GLN A 37 -1.57 51.82 -15.32
N LYS A 38 -0.93 50.90 -16.05
CA LYS A 38 -1.39 49.53 -16.23
C LYS A 38 -1.68 48.88 -14.88
N LYS A 39 -2.96 48.65 -14.59
CA LYS A 39 -3.46 48.06 -13.34
C LYS A 39 -3.01 46.61 -13.25
N VAL A 40 -1.85 46.35 -12.63
CA VAL A 40 -1.40 45.01 -12.28
C VAL A 40 -2.16 44.55 -11.03
N ILE A 41 -2.85 43.42 -11.12
CA ILE A 41 -3.52 42.82 -9.96
C ILE A 41 -2.49 41.90 -9.28
N PRO A 42 -1.97 42.25 -8.08
CA PRO A 42 -1.02 41.39 -7.40
C PRO A 42 -1.73 40.15 -6.87
N LEU A 43 -1.52 39.01 -7.54
CA LEU A 43 -2.08 37.71 -7.17
C LEU A 43 -1.70 37.32 -5.73
N TRP A 44 -0.56 37.78 -5.23
CA TRP A 44 -0.05 37.52 -3.88
C TRP A 44 -0.83 38.21 -2.74
N ARG A 45 -1.69 39.21 -3.05
CA ARG A 45 -2.52 39.90 -2.04
C ARG A 45 -3.86 39.22 -1.75
N ARG A 46 -4.19 38.10 -2.41
CA ARG A 46 -5.41 37.34 -2.11
C ARG A 46 -5.10 36.25 -1.08
N SER A 47 -5.54 36.46 0.18
CA SER A 47 -5.43 35.48 1.28
C SER A 47 -5.94 34.08 0.92
N ILE A 48 -6.86 33.97 -0.04
CA ILE A 48 -7.41 32.70 -0.52
C ILE A 48 -6.32 31.79 -1.13
N ILE A 49 -5.32 32.37 -1.81
CA ILE A 49 -4.22 31.59 -2.42
C ILE A 49 -3.27 31.07 -1.33
N GLN A 50 -3.05 31.86 -0.28
CA GLN A 50 -2.23 31.46 0.87
C GLN A 50 -2.90 30.32 1.67
N VAL A 51 -4.21 30.38 1.85
CA VAL A 51 -5.00 29.32 2.51
C VAL A 51 -4.97 28.02 1.68
N ALA A 52 -5.18 28.10 0.36
CA ALA A 52 -5.13 26.92 -0.49
C ALA A 52 -3.74 26.24 -0.47
N ALA A 53 -2.65 27.03 -0.50
CA ALA A 53 -1.29 26.50 -0.39
C ALA A 53 -1.04 25.82 0.98
N ALA A 54 -1.54 26.39 2.08
CA ALA A 54 -1.43 25.80 3.40
C ALA A 54 -2.19 24.47 3.52
N VAL A 55 -3.40 24.38 2.95
CA VAL A 55 -4.20 23.14 2.96
C VAL A 55 -3.52 22.04 2.14
N LEU A 56 -2.98 22.36 0.96
CA LEU A 56 -2.24 21.40 0.14
C LEU A 56 -0.97 20.90 0.84
N LEU A 57 -0.25 21.79 1.53
CA LEU A 57 0.90 21.40 2.33
C LEU A 57 0.50 20.48 3.48
N LEU A 58 -0.57 20.80 4.21
CA LEU A 58 -1.05 19.95 5.30
C LEU A 58 -1.47 18.55 4.83
N ILE A 59 -2.15 18.45 3.68
CA ILE A 59 -2.53 17.17 3.08
C ILE A 59 -1.30 16.41 2.57
N GLY A 60 -0.34 17.10 1.93
CA GLY A 60 0.90 16.49 1.45
C GLY A 60 1.77 15.97 2.59
N LEU A 61 1.96 16.77 3.65
CA LEU A 61 2.71 16.39 4.84
C LEU A 61 2.00 15.28 5.62
N SER A 62 0.68 15.34 5.79
CA SER A 62 -0.07 14.26 6.46
C SER A 62 -0.06 12.97 5.64
N GLY A 63 -0.10 13.06 4.31
CA GLY A 63 0.05 11.91 3.41
C GLY A 63 1.43 11.27 3.49
N ILE A 64 2.51 12.07 3.48
CA ILE A 64 3.88 11.55 3.62
C ILE A 64 4.11 10.92 4.98
N ILE A 65 3.70 11.57 6.07
CA ILE A 65 3.79 11.03 7.43
C ILE A 65 2.92 9.78 7.56
N GLY A 66 1.73 9.78 6.94
CA GLY A 66 0.84 8.63 6.91
C GLY A 66 1.48 7.42 6.20
N ILE A 67 2.11 7.63 5.05
CA ILE A 67 2.79 6.56 4.30
C ILE A 67 4.03 6.07 5.05
N THR A 68 4.80 6.93 5.73
CA THR A 68 6.00 6.49 6.45
C THR A 68 5.72 5.84 7.80
N PHE A 69 4.66 6.25 8.51
CA PHE A 69 4.28 5.66 9.80
C PHE A 69 3.34 4.45 9.66
N TYR A 70 2.45 4.43 8.66
CA TYR A 70 1.52 3.31 8.44
C TYR A 70 1.94 2.40 7.27
N GLY A 71 2.87 2.81 6.42
CA GLY A 71 3.47 1.97 5.38
C GLY A 71 4.51 1.01 5.96
N ASN A 72 4.00 0.02 6.68
CA ASN A 72 4.57 -1.30 6.92
C ASN A 72 6.10 -1.46 6.70
N ASN A 73 6.89 -1.26 7.75
CA ASN A 73 8.32 -1.60 7.82
C ASN A 73 8.56 -3.14 7.87
N GLN A 74 7.79 -3.96 7.14
CA GLN A 74 7.83 -5.43 7.25
C GLN A 74 8.02 -6.17 5.90
N THR A 75 8.44 -5.49 4.84
CA THR A 75 8.46 -6.09 3.49
C THR A 75 9.65 -7.02 3.21
N GLY A 76 10.66 -7.08 4.08
CA GLY A 76 11.81 -7.99 3.90
C GLY A 76 11.66 -9.36 4.58
N SER A 77 11.33 -9.36 5.88
CA SER A 77 11.24 -10.59 6.68
C SER A 77 9.94 -11.37 6.47
N ASN A 78 8.80 -10.67 6.32
CA ASN A 78 7.51 -11.34 6.19
C ASN A 78 7.37 -12.12 4.89
N THR A 79 8.01 -11.67 3.80
CA THR A 79 7.95 -12.38 2.52
C THR A 79 8.68 -13.72 2.61
N PHE A 80 9.88 -13.75 3.21
CA PHE A 80 10.63 -15.00 3.40
C PHE A 80 9.88 -15.98 4.32
N VAL A 81 9.35 -15.50 5.45
CA VAL A 81 8.56 -16.32 6.37
C VAL A 81 7.30 -16.87 5.70
N SER A 82 6.62 -16.05 4.88
CA SER A 82 5.44 -16.51 4.14
C SER A 82 5.77 -17.57 3.08
N GLN A 83 6.95 -17.49 2.48
CA GLN A 83 7.46 -18.48 1.53
C GLN A 83 7.75 -19.80 2.26
N GLU A 84 8.48 -19.76 3.38
CA GLU A 84 8.83 -20.95 4.16
C GLU A 84 7.57 -21.66 4.67
N LEU A 85 6.59 -20.91 5.19
CA LEU A 85 5.30 -21.48 5.57
C LEU A 85 4.60 -22.17 4.38
N ASN A 86 4.65 -21.57 3.19
CA ASN A 86 4.05 -22.16 2.00
C ASN A 86 4.75 -23.46 1.59
N ASP A 87 6.08 -23.50 1.66
CA ASP A 87 6.87 -24.69 1.34
C ASP A 87 6.57 -25.83 2.33
N ILE A 88 6.46 -25.50 3.63
CA ILE A 88 6.02 -26.44 4.67
C ILE A 88 4.60 -26.95 4.39
N ASP A 89 3.64 -26.06 4.16
CA ASP A 89 2.25 -26.41 3.86
C ASP A 89 2.17 -27.34 2.64
N THR A 90 2.90 -27.01 1.58
CA THR A 90 2.97 -27.83 0.35
C THR A 90 3.55 -29.22 0.63
N HIS A 91 4.55 -29.32 1.51
CA HIS A 91 5.17 -30.60 1.85
C HIS A 91 4.26 -31.50 2.68
N TYR A 92 3.59 -30.95 3.70
CA TYR A 92 2.90 -31.77 4.72
C TYR A 92 1.39 -31.89 4.52
N GLN A 93 0.69 -30.89 3.97
CA GLN A 93 -0.78 -30.92 3.87
C GLN A 93 -1.29 -32.13 3.08
N GLY A 94 -0.64 -32.46 1.97
CA GLY A 94 -1.01 -33.62 1.15
C GLY A 94 -0.84 -34.94 1.90
N LEU A 95 0.23 -35.09 2.67
CA LEU A 95 0.50 -36.29 3.48
C LEU A 95 -0.57 -36.46 4.56
N VAL A 96 -0.89 -35.39 5.29
CA VAL A 96 -1.91 -35.45 6.33
C VAL A 96 -3.30 -35.71 5.76
N ALA A 97 -3.67 -35.04 4.68
CA ALA A 97 -4.96 -35.26 4.03
C ALA A 97 -5.13 -36.72 3.58
N TYR A 98 -4.08 -37.29 2.99
CA TYR A 98 -4.05 -38.70 2.61
C TYR A 98 -4.21 -39.62 3.82
N GLN A 99 -3.44 -39.40 4.89
CA GLN A 99 -3.49 -40.21 6.10
C GLN A 99 -4.82 -40.13 6.84
N VAL A 100 -5.43 -38.94 6.93
CA VAL A 100 -6.80 -38.76 7.44
C VAL A 100 -7.80 -39.56 6.61
N ASN A 101 -7.63 -39.61 5.29
CA ASN A 101 -8.50 -40.40 4.43
C ASN A 101 -8.36 -41.92 4.70
N LEU A 102 -7.14 -42.41 4.98
CA LEU A 102 -6.93 -43.80 5.37
C LEU A 102 -7.73 -44.18 6.62
N ILE A 103 -7.85 -43.29 7.60
CA ILE A 103 -8.67 -43.51 8.79
C ILE A 103 -10.17 -43.54 8.45
N LYS A 104 -10.65 -42.57 7.65
CA LYS A 104 -12.06 -42.48 7.24
C LYS A 104 -12.53 -43.72 6.47
N GLU A 105 -11.69 -44.21 5.57
CA GLU A 105 -11.98 -45.37 4.72
C GLU A 105 -11.67 -46.71 5.41
N ASN A 106 -11.06 -46.69 6.61
CA ASN A 106 -10.72 -47.91 7.32
C ASN A 106 -11.99 -48.66 7.76
N LYS A 107 -12.07 -49.96 7.43
CA LYS A 107 -13.21 -50.81 7.77
C LYS A 107 -13.11 -51.48 9.14
N GLN A 108 -11.92 -51.46 9.76
CA GLN A 108 -11.68 -52.05 11.07
C GLN A 108 -12.13 -51.14 12.21
N LEU A 109 -12.22 -49.83 11.95
CA LEU A 109 -12.71 -48.85 12.91
C LEU A 109 -14.23 -48.69 12.78
N SER A 110 -14.92 -48.69 13.91
CA SER A 110 -16.29 -48.22 14.00
C SER A 110 -16.38 -46.70 13.74
N GLU A 111 -17.55 -46.22 13.37
CA GLU A 111 -17.77 -44.79 13.15
C GLU A 111 -17.54 -43.95 14.43
N ALA A 112 -17.78 -44.53 15.60
CA ALA A 112 -17.49 -43.88 16.89
C ALA A 112 -15.98 -43.70 17.09
N GLU A 113 -15.18 -44.74 16.87
CA GLU A 113 -13.71 -44.68 17.00
C GLU A 113 -13.08 -43.73 15.96
N LYS A 114 -13.61 -43.73 14.73
CA LYS A 114 -13.18 -42.75 13.71
C LYS A 114 -13.46 -41.33 14.17
N THR A 115 -14.66 -41.06 14.68
CA THR A 115 -15.06 -39.73 15.14
C THR A 115 -14.20 -39.26 16.31
N GLU A 116 -14.00 -40.13 17.30
CA GLU A 116 -13.14 -39.85 18.44
C GLU A 116 -11.71 -39.56 17.99
N PHE A 117 -11.13 -40.40 17.14
CA PHE A 117 -9.77 -40.19 16.68
C PHE A 117 -9.60 -38.92 15.84
N LEU A 118 -10.55 -38.65 14.94
CA LEU A 118 -10.53 -37.45 14.11
C LEU A 118 -10.71 -36.17 14.94
N SER A 119 -11.37 -36.22 16.10
CA SER A 119 -11.43 -35.06 17.00
C SER A 119 -10.04 -34.60 17.47
N PHE A 120 -9.08 -35.51 17.65
CA PHE A 120 -7.69 -35.12 17.95
C PHE A 120 -6.99 -34.45 16.77
N MET A 121 -7.41 -34.75 15.54
CA MET A 121 -6.88 -34.06 14.34
C MET A 121 -7.44 -32.63 14.27
N ASP A 122 -8.72 -32.45 14.58
CA ASP A 122 -9.35 -31.13 14.65
C ASP A 122 -8.68 -30.25 15.74
N ASP A 123 -8.28 -30.83 16.86
CA ASP A 123 -7.52 -30.12 17.91
C ASP A 123 -6.17 -29.62 17.39
N LEU A 124 -5.44 -30.46 16.66
CA LEU A 124 -4.14 -30.11 16.08
C LEU A 124 -4.26 -29.11 14.93
N ASP A 125 -5.34 -29.18 14.14
CA ASP A 125 -5.65 -28.17 13.12
C ASP A 125 -5.90 -26.79 13.74
N ARG A 126 -6.61 -26.74 14.87
CA ARG A 126 -6.82 -25.48 15.62
C ARG A 126 -5.51 -24.91 16.16
N GLU A 127 -4.65 -25.74 16.72
CA GLU A 127 -3.31 -25.33 17.18
C GLU A 127 -2.48 -24.75 16.02
N TYR A 128 -2.51 -25.37 14.84
CA TYR A 128 -1.87 -24.85 13.64
C TYR A 128 -2.41 -23.45 13.23
N ASP A 129 -3.72 -23.26 13.26
CA ASP A 129 -4.34 -21.97 12.92
C ASP A 129 -3.94 -20.87 13.93
N GLU A 130 -3.85 -21.22 15.21
CA GLU A 130 -3.37 -20.32 16.27
C GLU A 130 -1.91 -19.90 16.01
N LEU A 131 -1.02 -20.85 15.68
CA LEU A 131 0.38 -20.56 15.34
C LEU A 131 0.49 -19.60 14.13
N LYS A 132 -0.38 -19.74 13.12
CA LYS A 132 -0.41 -18.81 11.98
C LYS A 132 -0.86 -17.41 12.34
N ILE A 133 -1.80 -17.29 13.28
CA ILE A 133 -2.24 -15.99 13.80
C ILE A 133 -1.09 -15.34 14.58
N GLU A 134 -0.42 -16.11 15.44
CA GLU A 134 0.74 -15.62 16.22
C GLU A 134 1.89 -15.16 15.31
N MET A 135 2.16 -15.88 14.22
CA MET A 135 3.22 -15.55 13.26
C MET A 135 2.99 -14.21 12.55
N ARG A 136 1.74 -13.75 12.44
CA ARG A 136 1.43 -12.42 11.88
C ARG A 136 1.73 -11.28 12.85
N ASN A 137 1.81 -11.59 14.15
CA ASN A 137 1.91 -10.61 15.23
C ASN A 137 3.27 -10.61 15.93
N ASN A 138 4.10 -11.64 15.75
CA ASN A 138 5.33 -11.87 16.51
C ASN A 138 6.61 -11.61 15.68
N LEU A 139 7.71 -11.35 16.39
CA LEU A 139 9.05 -11.14 15.80
C LEU A 139 9.84 -12.46 15.65
N ASP A 140 9.48 -13.50 16.41
CA ASP A 140 10.19 -14.79 16.41
C ASP A 140 9.50 -15.84 15.52
N ASN A 141 9.53 -15.57 14.20
CA ASN A 141 8.86 -16.41 13.21
C ASN A 141 9.55 -17.77 13.00
N GLU A 142 10.84 -17.89 13.33
CA GLU A 142 11.57 -19.17 13.20
C GLU A 142 11.05 -20.21 14.18
N LEU A 143 10.86 -19.82 15.45
CA LEU A 143 10.26 -20.69 16.47
C LEU A 143 8.84 -21.13 16.10
N LEU A 144 8.05 -20.22 15.53
CA LEU A 144 6.68 -20.52 15.10
C LEU A 144 6.64 -21.48 13.91
N LEU A 145 7.56 -21.34 12.94
CA LEU A 145 7.71 -22.29 11.83
C LEU A 145 8.10 -23.68 12.35
N GLU A 146 9.01 -23.77 13.33
CA GLU A 146 9.37 -25.05 13.98
C GLU A 146 8.15 -25.68 14.68
N ALA A 147 7.35 -24.89 15.39
CA ALA A 147 6.13 -25.36 16.03
C ALA A 147 5.10 -25.88 15.01
N ILE A 148 4.96 -25.21 13.85
CA ILE A 148 4.10 -25.67 12.75
C ILE A 148 4.59 -27.01 12.20
N ILE A 149 5.90 -27.18 11.98
CA ILE A 149 6.48 -28.47 11.55
C ILE A 149 6.22 -29.55 12.60
N ALA A 150 6.39 -29.23 13.88
CA ALA A 150 6.15 -30.16 14.99
C ALA A 150 4.68 -30.59 15.04
N ASN A 151 3.74 -29.67 14.84
CA ASN A 151 2.32 -29.97 14.77
C ASN A 151 2.00 -30.95 13.61
N TYR A 152 2.53 -30.71 12.41
CA TYR A 152 2.38 -31.63 11.29
C TYR A 152 2.94 -33.03 11.59
N LYS A 153 4.15 -33.11 12.15
CA LYS A 153 4.78 -34.38 12.53
C LYS A 153 3.94 -35.15 13.55
N LYS A 154 3.39 -34.46 14.54
CA LYS A 154 2.53 -35.06 15.57
C LYS A 154 1.25 -35.65 14.99
N ARG A 155 0.60 -34.94 14.04
CA ARG A 155 -0.57 -35.46 13.32
C ARG A 155 -0.24 -36.75 12.58
N ILE A 156 0.88 -36.75 11.87
CA ILE A 156 1.37 -37.91 11.13
C ILE A 156 1.64 -39.08 12.06
N GLU A 157 2.39 -38.85 13.14
CA GLU A 157 2.75 -39.87 14.12
C GLU A 157 1.51 -40.51 14.77
N LEU A 158 0.50 -39.72 15.14
CA LEU A 158 -0.74 -40.23 15.72
C LEU A 158 -1.47 -41.17 14.75
N ILE A 159 -1.57 -40.79 13.47
CA ILE A 159 -2.24 -41.61 12.45
C ILE A 159 -1.45 -42.89 12.19
N GLU A 160 -0.13 -42.80 12.05
CA GLU A 160 0.74 -43.96 11.86
C GLU A 160 0.67 -44.94 13.03
N ASN A 161 0.64 -44.43 14.26
CA ASN A 161 0.52 -45.23 15.46
C ASN A 161 -0.83 -45.98 15.50
N LEU A 162 -1.93 -45.32 15.17
CA LEU A 162 -3.25 -45.97 15.09
C LEU A 162 -3.27 -47.07 14.01
N LEU A 163 -2.80 -46.75 12.79
CA LEU A 163 -2.75 -47.72 11.69
C LEU A 163 -1.85 -48.92 12.02
N ARG A 164 -0.75 -48.70 12.74
CA ARG A 164 0.13 -49.79 13.19
C ARG A 164 -0.58 -50.69 14.20
N GLN A 165 -1.27 -50.13 15.19
CA GLN A 165 -2.04 -50.91 16.17
C GLN A 165 -3.13 -51.77 15.50
N LEU A 166 -3.81 -51.22 14.49
CA LEU A 166 -4.80 -51.93 13.68
C LEU A 166 -4.20 -53.09 12.86
N ASN A 167 -2.99 -52.91 12.33
CA ASN A 167 -2.30 -54.00 11.63
C ASN A 167 -1.77 -55.08 12.60
N GLU A 168 -1.24 -54.68 13.75
CA GLU A 168 -0.75 -55.62 14.77
C GLU A 168 -1.87 -56.45 15.39
N SER A 169 -3.06 -55.87 15.61
CA SER A 169 -4.23 -56.61 16.11
C SER A 169 -4.66 -57.70 15.12
N LYS A 170 -4.61 -57.41 13.82
CA LYS A 170 -4.89 -58.40 12.76
C LYS A 170 -3.93 -59.59 12.78
N ILE A 171 -2.62 -59.34 12.93
CA ILE A 171 -1.60 -60.42 12.98
C ILE A 171 -1.86 -61.34 14.17
N LYS A 172 -2.25 -60.78 15.33
CA LYS A 172 -2.57 -61.58 16.51
C LYS A 172 -3.84 -62.41 16.31
N GLU A 173 -4.89 -61.87 15.69
CA GLU A 173 -6.11 -62.64 15.41
C GLU A 173 -5.88 -63.80 14.42
N GLU A 174 -5.01 -63.62 13.42
CA GLU A 174 -4.67 -64.68 12.45
C GLU A 174 -3.81 -65.80 13.07
N ASP A 175 -2.95 -65.50 14.05
CA ASP A 175 -2.04 -66.47 14.70
C ASP A 175 -2.78 -67.43 15.67
N TYR A 176 -3.95 -67.06 16.18
CA TYR A 176 -4.78 -67.94 17.03
C TYR A 176 -5.69 -68.91 16.24
N GLY A 177 -5.55 -68.97 14.91
CA GLY A 177 -6.34 -69.83 14.02
C GLY A 177 -5.89 -71.30 13.90
N TYR A 178 -4.79 -71.71 14.54
CA TYR A 178 -4.30 -73.09 14.45
C TYR A 178 -3.77 -73.62 15.79
N THR A 179 -4.63 -74.35 16.52
CA THR A 179 -4.22 -75.52 17.33
C THR A 179 -5.40 -76.49 17.44
N LEU A 180 -5.13 -77.76 17.13
CA LEU A 180 -5.99 -78.94 17.30
C LEU A 180 -6.43 -79.15 18.76
#